data_AF-A0A962UVS0-F1
#
_entry.id   AF-A0A962UVS0-F1
#
_cell.length_a   1.000
_cell.length_b   1.000
_cell.length_c   1.000
_cell.angle_alpha   90.00
_cell.angle_beta   90.00
_cell.angle_gamma   90.00
#
_symmetry.space_group_name_H-M   'P 1'
#
loop_
_entity.id
_entity.type
_entity.pdbx_description
1 polymer ?
#
loop_
_entity_poly.entity_id
_entity_poly.type
_entity_poly.pdbx_seq_one_letter_code
_entity_poly.pdbx_strand_id
1 'polypeptide(L)'
;MTKPTSTTSQNPITNHQPFSTTNQAWGGRFTESTDAFVAQFTASVNFDQRLYRQDIDGSIAHARMLAKVGVLSTADRDAIIDGLEQICGEIERGEFNWRVELEDVHMNIEARLTELIGLAGKRLHTGRSRNDQVATDIRLYLRTVIDAVIAEIERLQTGLIDLAEREAETIMPGFTHLQVAQPVTFGHHLLAWFEMLERDKARFQDCRKRVNISPLGAAALAGTSYPIDRHYSAELLGFDAPAENSLDAVADRDFAIEFCAAGALLMTHLSRYSEELVLWTSAQFQFIELPDRFCTGSSIMPQK
;
A
#
# COMPACT_ATOMS: atom_id res chain seq x y z
N MET A 1 -62.64 -1.93 50.16
CA MET A 1 -61.23 -1.66 50.47
C MET A 1 -60.37 -2.68 49.76
N THR A 2 -60.00 -2.33 48.55
CA THR A 2 -59.17 -3.06 47.58
C THR A 2 -57.70 -2.76 47.87
N LYS A 3 -56.85 -3.79 47.94
CA LYS A 3 -55.39 -3.66 47.87
C LYS A 3 -54.87 -4.40 46.64
N PRO A 4 -53.85 -3.89 45.94
CA PRO A 4 -53.53 -4.30 44.58
C PRO A 4 -52.51 -5.42 44.53
N THR A 5 -52.62 -6.19 43.46
CA THR A 5 -51.71 -7.20 42.91
C THR A 5 -50.35 -6.62 42.54
N SER A 6 -49.26 -7.22 43.05
CA SER A 6 -47.90 -7.02 42.57
C SER A 6 -47.48 -8.18 41.67
N THR A 7 -47.34 -7.89 40.38
CA THR A 7 -46.79 -8.74 39.34
C THR A 7 -45.27 -8.85 39.48
N THR A 8 -44.76 -10.05 39.78
CA THR A 8 -43.34 -10.36 39.74
C THR A 8 -42.96 -10.83 38.34
N SER A 9 -42.29 -9.95 37.60
CA SER A 9 -41.70 -10.23 36.28
C SER A 9 -40.54 -11.22 36.41
N GLN A 10 -40.64 -12.36 35.73
CA GLN A 10 -39.55 -13.31 35.54
C GLN A 10 -38.51 -12.71 34.57
N ASN A 11 -37.29 -12.48 35.04
CA ASN A 11 -36.15 -12.26 34.15
C ASN A 11 -35.64 -13.61 33.62
N PRO A 12 -35.52 -13.83 32.31
CA PRO A 12 -34.88 -15.03 31.79
C PRO A 12 -33.37 -14.95 32.02
N ILE A 13 -32.83 -16.01 32.62
CA ILE A 13 -31.39 -16.24 32.76
C ILE A 13 -30.83 -16.44 31.35
N THR A 14 -30.17 -15.41 30.80
CA THR A 14 -29.38 -15.52 29.59
C THR A 14 -28.11 -16.29 29.92
N ASN A 15 -28.07 -17.53 29.45
CA ASN A 15 -26.93 -18.42 29.53
C ASN A 15 -25.79 -17.84 28.67
N HIS A 16 -24.90 -17.05 29.26
CA HIS A 16 -23.70 -16.58 28.58
C HIS A 16 -22.76 -17.78 28.36
N GLN A 17 -22.71 -18.28 27.12
CA GLN A 17 -21.58 -19.09 26.68
C GLN A 17 -20.32 -18.23 26.75
N PRO A 18 -19.20 -18.73 27.30
CA PRO A 18 -17.96 -17.98 27.32
C PRO A 18 -17.39 -17.92 25.90
N PHE A 19 -17.44 -16.74 25.28
CA PHE A 19 -16.57 -16.39 24.15
C PHE A 19 -15.14 -16.30 24.69
N SER A 20 -14.44 -17.43 24.71
CA SER A 20 -13.04 -17.50 25.09
C SER A 20 -12.19 -17.95 23.91
N THR A 21 -11.82 -16.98 23.07
CA THR A 21 -10.65 -17.10 22.20
C THR A 21 -9.84 -15.83 22.37
N THR A 22 -8.96 -15.82 23.35
CA THR A 22 -7.91 -14.80 23.47
C THR A 22 -6.99 -14.90 22.25
N ASN A 23 -6.73 -13.76 21.60
CA ASN A 23 -5.88 -13.69 20.43
C ASN A 23 -4.44 -14.11 20.82
N GLN A 24 -3.99 -15.29 20.39
CA GLN A 24 -2.80 -15.94 20.97
C GLN A 24 -1.47 -15.26 20.62
N ALA A 25 -1.43 -14.40 19.60
CA ALA A 25 -0.17 -13.77 19.17
C ALA A 25 0.46 -12.89 20.27
N TRP A 26 -0.36 -12.16 21.05
CA TRP A 26 0.09 -11.40 22.24
C TRP A 26 -0.65 -11.79 23.54
N GLY A 27 -1.63 -12.70 23.46
CA GLY A 27 -2.52 -13.09 24.54
C GLY A 27 -1.89 -13.87 25.70
N GLY A 28 -0.61 -14.28 25.61
CA GLY A 28 0.06 -15.01 26.68
C GLY A 28 0.14 -14.28 28.03
N ARG A 29 -0.08 -12.96 28.04
CA ARG A 29 -0.07 -12.11 29.24
C ARG A 29 -1.46 -11.81 29.80
N PHE A 30 -2.52 -11.94 29.02
CA PHE A 30 -3.85 -11.41 29.37
C PHE A 30 -4.83 -12.51 29.72
N THR A 31 -5.63 -12.29 30.77
CA THR A 31 -6.59 -13.26 31.31
C THR A 31 -8.03 -13.05 30.81
N GLU A 32 -8.31 -11.91 30.16
CA GLU A 32 -9.62 -11.54 29.64
C GLU A 32 -9.57 -11.35 28.12
N SER A 33 -10.71 -11.51 27.45
CA SER A 33 -10.86 -11.21 26.03
C SER A 33 -10.80 -9.70 25.79
N THR A 34 -10.17 -9.29 24.69
CA THR A 34 -10.21 -7.89 24.22
C THR A 34 -11.66 -7.45 24.00
N ASP A 35 -12.01 -6.25 24.45
CA ASP A 35 -13.31 -5.65 24.19
C ASP A 35 -13.56 -5.52 22.68
N ALA A 36 -14.80 -5.76 22.24
CA ALA A 36 -15.14 -5.80 20.82
C ALA A 36 -14.90 -4.45 20.11
N PHE A 37 -15.14 -3.32 20.79
CA PHE A 37 -14.84 -2.00 20.23
C PHE A 37 -13.33 -1.80 20.08
N VAL A 38 -12.55 -2.24 21.07
CA VAL A 38 -11.08 -2.15 21.00
C VAL A 38 -10.55 -3.01 19.86
N ALA A 39 -11.03 -4.25 19.71
CA ALA A 39 -10.62 -5.14 18.63
C ALA A 39 -10.92 -4.53 17.25
N GLN A 40 -12.09 -3.94 17.06
CA GLN A 40 -12.44 -3.27 15.80
C GLN A 40 -11.60 -2.01 15.56
N PHE A 41 -11.28 -1.25 16.61
CA PHE A 41 -10.49 -0.03 16.52
C PHE A 41 -9.02 -0.31 16.19
N THR A 42 -8.44 -1.41 16.70
CA THR A 42 -7.04 -1.79 16.47
C THR A 42 -6.84 -2.59 15.19
N ALA A 43 -7.89 -3.18 14.63
CA ALA A 43 -7.79 -3.98 13.42
C ALA A 43 -7.44 -3.14 12.18
N SER A 44 -6.40 -3.57 11.47
CA SER A 44 -5.95 -3.00 10.20
C SER A 44 -6.36 -3.82 8.98
N VAL A 45 -6.86 -5.06 9.16
CA VAL A 45 -7.22 -5.99 8.07
C VAL A 45 -8.10 -5.37 6.98
N ASN A 46 -9.01 -4.47 7.35
CA ASN A 46 -9.91 -3.81 6.41
C ASN A 46 -9.20 -2.98 5.34
N PHE A 47 -7.93 -2.60 5.55
CA PHE A 47 -7.14 -1.87 4.56
C PHE A 47 -5.78 -2.50 4.28
N ASP A 48 -5.14 -3.17 5.24
CA ASP A 48 -3.82 -3.77 5.06
C ASP A 48 -3.87 -5.14 4.37
N GLN A 49 -5.05 -5.77 4.22
CA GLN A 49 -5.23 -6.98 3.41
C GLN A 49 -4.70 -6.82 1.98
N ARG A 50 -4.61 -5.58 1.48
CA ARG A 50 -4.01 -5.26 0.18
C ARG A 50 -2.51 -5.61 0.08
N LEU A 51 -1.84 -5.78 1.22
CA LEU A 51 -0.42 -6.14 1.33
C LEU A 51 -0.19 -7.66 1.29
N TYR A 52 -1.23 -8.48 1.09
CA TYR A 52 -1.11 -9.95 1.13
C TYR A 52 0.01 -10.49 0.26
N ARG A 53 0.21 -9.93 -0.95
CA ARG A 53 1.26 -10.36 -1.86
C ARG A 53 2.63 -10.12 -1.25
N GLN A 54 2.85 -8.92 -0.70
CA GLN A 54 4.12 -8.55 -0.09
C GLN A 54 4.41 -9.38 1.16
N ASP A 55 3.41 -9.63 2.00
CA ASP A 55 3.55 -10.48 3.18
C ASP A 55 3.90 -11.93 2.81
N ILE A 56 3.25 -12.49 1.80
CA ILE A 56 3.51 -13.83 1.27
C ILE A 56 4.92 -13.91 0.69
N ASP A 57 5.30 -12.98 -0.18
CA ASP A 57 6.64 -12.95 -0.80
C ASP A 57 7.74 -12.82 0.27
N GLY A 58 7.55 -11.90 1.22
CA GLY A 58 8.43 -11.71 2.38
C GLY A 58 8.55 -12.97 3.24
N SER A 59 7.43 -13.67 3.45
CA SER A 59 7.38 -14.92 4.18
C SER A 59 8.06 -16.09 3.45
N ILE A 60 7.90 -16.21 2.13
CA ILE A 60 8.60 -17.19 1.31
C ILE A 60 10.12 -16.94 1.37
N ALA A 61 10.56 -15.68 1.24
CA ALA A 61 11.97 -15.33 1.34
C ALA A 61 12.55 -15.68 2.72
N HIS A 62 11.81 -15.37 3.79
CA HIS A 62 12.20 -15.71 5.16
C HIS A 62 12.28 -17.22 5.38
N ALA A 63 11.31 -18.01 4.90
CA ALA A 63 11.32 -19.47 4.99
C ALA A 63 12.55 -20.08 4.28
N ARG A 64 12.86 -19.59 3.07
CA ARG A 64 14.05 -20.00 2.31
C ARG A 64 15.34 -19.68 3.06
N MET A 65 15.41 -18.51 3.69
CA MET A 65 16.56 -18.10 4.51
C MET A 65 16.71 -18.98 5.75
N LEU A 66 15.64 -19.20 6.52
CA LEU A 66 15.68 -20.06 7.72
C LEU A 66 16.14 -21.48 7.39
N ALA A 67 15.74 -22.01 6.23
CA ALA A 67 16.22 -23.32 5.76
C ALA A 67 17.71 -23.30 5.38
N LYS A 68 18.18 -22.24 4.72
CA LYS A 68 19.60 -22.05 4.37
C LYS A 68 20.50 -22.06 5.61
N VAL A 69 20.06 -21.46 6.70
CA VAL A 69 20.82 -21.39 7.97
C VAL A 69 20.54 -22.56 8.92
N GLY A 70 19.74 -23.55 8.48
CA GLY A 70 19.46 -24.79 9.23
C GLY A 70 18.46 -24.65 10.38
N VAL A 71 17.74 -23.54 10.49
CA VAL A 71 16.68 -23.34 11.50
C VAL A 71 15.40 -24.08 11.09
N LEU A 72 15.11 -24.12 9.79
CA LEU A 72 14.03 -24.95 9.22
C LEU A 72 14.60 -26.13 8.45
N SER A 73 13.88 -27.26 8.49
CA SER A 73 14.17 -28.37 7.57
C SER A 73 13.72 -28.01 6.15
N THR A 74 14.29 -28.67 5.14
CA THR A 74 13.85 -28.52 3.74
C THR A 74 12.38 -28.90 3.57
N ALA A 75 11.92 -29.93 4.28
CA ALA A 75 10.52 -30.35 4.24
C ALA A 75 9.57 -29.30 4.85
N ASP A 76 9.93 -28.70 5.99
CA ASP A 76 9.15 -27.61 6.60
C ASP A 76 9.11 -26.38 5.67
N ARG A 77 10.24 -26.04 5.05
CA ARG A 77 10.32 -24.95 4.07
C ARG A 77 9.36 -25.17 2.91
N ASP A 78 9.40 -26.36 2.29
CA ASP A 78 8.58 -26.66 1.12
C ASP A 78 7.09 -26.65 1.47
N ALA A 79 6.71 -27.24 2.61
CA ALA A 79 5.33 -27.17 3.11
C ALA A 79 4.86 -25.72 3.37
N ILE A 80 5.73 -24.86 3.90
CA ILE A 80 5.42 -23.44 4.11
C ILE A 80 5.21 -22.72 2.78
N ILE A 81 6.09 -22.91 1.80
CA ILE A 81 6.00 -22.24 0.50
C ILE A 81 4.72 -22.68 -0.22
N ASP A 82 4.46 -23.99 -0.31
CA ASP A 82 3.26 -24.52 -0.96
C ASP A 82 1.98 -24.01 -0.27
N GLY A 83 1.98 -23.95 1.07
CA GLY A 83 0.87 -23.41 1.84
C GLY A 83 0.63 -21.92 1.59
N LEU A 84 1.70 -21.12 1.51
CA LEU A 84 1.62 -19.69 1.21
C LEU A 84 1.15 -19.43 -0.23
N GLU A 85 1.61 -20.22 -1.20
CA GLU A 85 1.13 -20.15 -2.60
C GLU A 85 -0.35 -20.54 -2.71
N GLN A 86 -0.78 -21.56 -1.98
CA GLN A 86 -2.20 -21.92 -1.89
C GLN A 86 -3.03 -20.76 -1.33
N ILE A 87 -2.59 -20.15 -0.22
CA ILE A 87 -3.26 -18.99 0.39
C ILE A 87 -3.35 -17.82 -0.60
N CYS A 88 -2.27 -17.54 -1.33
CA CYS A 88 -2.26 -16.50 -2.35
C CYS A 88 -3.35 -16.74 -3.40
N GLY A 89 -3.48 -17.98 -3.89
CA GLY A 89 -4.53 -18.35 -4.82
C GLY A 89 -5.95 -18.25 -4.24
N GLU A 90 -6.14 -18.62 -2.96
CA GLU A 90 -7.42 -18.44 -2.25
C GLU A 90 -7.82 -16.95 -2.18
N ILE A 91 -6.87 -16.06 -1.90
CA ILE A 91 -7.11 -14.61 -1.85
C ILE A 91 -7.48 -14.06 -3.23
N GLU A 92 -6.72 -14.43 -4.27
CA GLU A 92 -6.97 -13.96 -5.65
C GLU A 92 -8.32 -14.39 -6.20
N ARG A 93 -8.82 -15.57 -5.81
CA ARG A 93 -10.15 -16.07 -6.19
C ARG A 93 -11.28 -15.52 -5.32
N GLY A 94 -10.97 -14.73 -4.29
CA GLY A 94 -11.95 -14.22 -3.34
C GLY A 94 -12.53 -15.29 -2.41
N GLU A 95 -11.82 -16.41 -2.25
CA GLU A 95 -12.21 -17.53 -1.39
C GLU A 95 -11.65 -17.41 0.04
N PHE A 96 -10.67 -16.53 0.25
CA PHE A 96 -10.06 -16.29 1.55
C PHE A 96 -10.98 -15.50 2.48
N ASN A 97 -11.27 -16.07 3.64
CA ASN A 97 -12.12 -15.44 4.66
C ASN A 97 -11.28 -14.59 5.64
N TRP A 98 -11.21 -13.28 5.38
CA TRP A 98 -10.58 -12.32 6.28
C TRP A 98 -11.34 -12.20 7.60
N ARG A 99 -10.63 -12.37 8.71
CA ARG A 99 -11.16 -12.31 10.08
C ARG A 99 -10.67 -11.05 10.78
N VAL A 100 -11.59 -10.19 11.21
CA VAL A 100 -11.27 -8.96 11.97
C VAL A 100 -10.69 -9.31 13.34
N GLU A 101 -11.06 -10.45 13.90
CA GLU A 101 -10.55 -10.95 15.18
C GLU A 101 -9.06 -11.30 15.12
N LEU A 102 -8.52 -11.47 13.92
CA LEU A 102 -7.09 -11.65 13.68
C LEU A 102 -6.35 -10.33 13.45
N GLU A 103 -7.01 -9.18 13.61
CA GLU A 103 -6.43 -7.83 13.59
C GLU A 103 -5.86 -7.36 12.24
N ASP A 104 -4.87 -8.06 11.68
CA ASP A 104 -4.06 -7.64 10.53
C ASP A 104 -3.95 -8.71 9.43
N VAL A 105 -3.41 -8.33 8.27
CA VAL A 105 -3.14 -9.23 7.13
C VAL A 105 -2.25 -10.40 7.54
N HIS A 106 -1.25 -10.15 8.39
CA HIS A 106 -0.21 -11.09 8.71
C HIS A 106 -0.70 -12.24 9.61
N MET A 107 -1.51 -11.92 10.61
CA MET A 107 -2.15 -12.88 11.51
C MET A 107 -3.20 -13.70 10.77
N ASN A 108 -3.92 -13.09 9.83
CA ASN A 108 -4.82 -13.82 8.94
C ASN A 108 -4.09 -14.89 8.12
N ILE A 109 -2.98 -14.51 7.48
CA ILE A 109 -2.16 -15.43 6.69
C ILE A 109 -1.50 -16.49 7.59
N GLU A 110 -0.94 -16.10 8.73
CA GLU A 110 -0.28 -17.03 9.68
C GLU A 110 -1.26 -18.05 10.27
N ALA A 111 -2.48 -17.62 10.63
CA ALA A 111 -3.53 -18.50 11.10
C ALA A 111 -3.95 -19.50 10.03
N ARG A 112 -4.19 -19.03 8.80
CA ARG A 112 -4.55 -19.90 7.66
C ARG A 112 -3.42 -20.88 7.33
N LEU A 113 -2.16 -20.44 7.36
CA LEU A 113 -1.01 -21.32 7.14
C LEU A 113 -0.94 -22.40 8.21
N THR A 114 -1.14 -22.04 9.48
CA THR A 114 -1.17 -22.99 10.58
C THR A 114 -2.32 -24.00 10.45
N GLU A 115 -3.49 -23.58 9.98
CA GLU A 115 -4.61 -24.48 9.68
C GLU A 115 -4.26 -25.50 8.57
N LEU A 116 -3.46 -25.10 7.57
CA LEU A 116 -3.07 -25.95 6.45
C LEU A 116 -1.96 -26.96 6.80
N ILE A 117 -0.90 -26.51 7.47
CA ILE A 117 0.34 -27.30 7.64
C ILE A 117 0.75 -27.52 9.10
N GLY A 118 -0.07 -27.10 10.05
CA GLY A 118 0.13 -27.32 11.48
C GLY A 118 1.39 -26.66 12.04
N LEU A 119 2.20 -27.42 12.77
CA LEU A 119 3.33 -26.90 13.53
C LEU A 119 4.42 -26.27 12.65
N ALA A 120 4.58 -26.72 11.40
CA ALA A 120 5.53 -26.14 10.46
C ALA A 120 5.21 -24.65 10.22
N GLY A 121 3.94 -24.28 10.07
CA GLY A 121 3.50 -22.89 9.89
C GLY A 121 3.90 -22.00 11.06
N LYS A 122 3.80 -22.50 12.30
CA LYS A 122 4.21 -21.76 13.51
C LYS A 122 5.71 -21.48 13.57
N ARG A 123 6.55 -22.28 12.90
CA ARG A 123 8.01 -22.08 12.90
C ARG A 123 8.44 -20.94 11.98
N LEU A 124 7.61 -20.53 11.02
CA LEU A 124 7.91 -19.45 10.08
C LEU A 124 8.24 -18.13 10.80
N HIS A 125 7.60 -17.83 11.93
CA HIS A 125 7.85 -16.58 12.66
C HIS A 125 9.19 -16.57 13.44
N THR A 126 9.95 -17.67 13.42
CA THR A 126 11.23 -17.74 14.13
C THR A 126 12.22 -16.70 13.60
N GLY A 127 12.77 -15.90 14.51
CA GLY A 127 13.75 -14.85 14.20
C GLY A 127 13.18 -13.60 13.51
N ARG A 128 11.85 -13.46 13.44
CA ARG A 128 11.14 -12.31 12.82
C ARG A 128 10.24 -11.63 13.86
N SER A 129 9.81 -10.40 13.57
CA SER A 129 8.78 -9.69 14.32
C SER A 129 7.74 -9.12 13.36
N ARG A 130 6.59 -8.70 13.88
CA ARG A 130 5.65 -7.91 13.09
C ARG A 130 6.25 -6.57 12.65
N ASN A 131 7.16 -5.99 13.44
CA ASN A 131 7.77 -4.68 13.18
C ASN A 131 8.61 -4.66 11.90
N ASP A 132 9.54 -5.60 11.74
CA ASP A 132 10.36 -5.68 10.53
C ASP A 132 9.59 -6.28 9.35
N GLN A 133 8.62 -7.16 9.60
CA GLN A 133 7.72 -7.70 8.59
C GLN A 133 6.89 -6.59 7.92
N VAL A 134 6.12 -5.80 8.69
CA VAL A 134 5.31 -4.72 8.11
C VAL A 134 6.16 -3.63 7.44
N ALA A 135 7.34 -3.33 7.99
CA ALA A 135 8.28 -2.41 7.35
C ALA A 135 8.76 -2.94 5.98
N THR A 136 8.97 -4.25 5.87
CA THR A 136 9.31 -4.91 4.60
C THR A 136 8.15 -4.82 3.61
N ASP A 137 6.93 -5.13 4.07
CA ASP A 137 5.75 -5.18 3.20
C ASP A 137 5.43 -3.80 2.60
N ILE A 138 5.48 -2.74 3.41
CA ILE A 138 5.22 -1.37 2.94
C ILE A 138 6.27 -0.96 1.90
N ARG A 139 7.54 -1.33 2.07
CA ARG A 139 8.60 -1.02 1.11
C ARG A 139 8.43 -1.77 -0.20
N LEU A 140 8.13 -3.08 -0.15
CA LEU A 140 7.83 -3.87 -1.36
C LEU A 140 6.61 -3.30 -2.10
N TYR A 141 5.59 -2.89 -1.35
CA TYR A 141 4.38 -2.27 -1.89
C TYR A 141 4.69 -0.94 -2.57
N LEU A 142 5.35 -0.01 -1.85
CA LEU A 142 5.67 1.31 -2.40
C LEU A 142 6.63 1.22 -3.58
N ARG A 143 7.55 0.26 -3.59
CA ARG A 143 8.41 0.00 -4.75
C ARG A 143 7.59 -0.28 -6.01
N THR A 144 6.57 -1.13 -5.89
CA THR A 144 5.65 -1.46 -7.00
C THR A 144 4.81 -0.25 -7.41
N VAL A 145 4.32 0.53 -6.45
CA VAL A 145 3.52 1.73 -6.73
C VAL A 145 4.36 2.81 -7.42
N ILE A 146 5.60 3.01 -6.99
CA ILE A 146 6.52 3.96 -7.62
C ILE A 146 6.75 3.60 -9.08
N ASP A 147 6.98 2.32 -9.39
CA ASP A 147 7.15 1.86 -10.77
C ASP A 147 5.91 2.13 -11.63
N ALA A 148 4.72 1.88 -11.08
CA ALA A 148 3.46 2.17 -11.78
C ALA A 148 3.26 3.68 -12.01
N VAL A 149 3.57 4.52 -11.03
CA VAL A 149 3.47 5.98 -11.16
C VAL A 149 4.44 6.50 -12.22
N ILE A 150 5.69 6.02 -12.22
CA ILE A 150 6.67 6.37 -13.25
C ILE A 150 6.16 6.01 -14.65
N ALA A 151 5.63 4.79 -14.82
CA ALA A 151 5.08 4.35 -16.10
C ALA A 151 3.91 5.23 -16.59
N GLU A 152 3.01 5.65 -15.70
CA GLU A 152 1.92 6.57 -16.05
C GLU A 152 2.42 7.98 -16.38
N ILE A 153 3.46 8.46 -15.70
CA ILE A 153 4.12 9.72 -16.05
C ILE A 153 4.71 9.63 -17.46
N GLU A 154 5.44 8.55 -17.78
CA GLU A 154 6.03 8.34 -19.10
C GLU A 154 4.98 8.22 -20.20
N ARG A 155 3.85 7.57 -19.91
CA ARG A 155 2.70 7.48 -20.81
C ARG A 155 2.11 8.86 -21.10
N LEU A 156 1.94 9.70 -20.08
CA LEU A 156 1.47 11.08 -20.24
C LEU A 156 2.48 11.94 -21.00
N GLN A 157 3.77 11.81 -20.68
CA GLN A 157 4.87 12.48 -21.39
C GLN A 157 4.88 12.14 -22.89
N THR A 158 4.64 10.87 -23.24
CA THR A 158 4.51 10.43 -24.64
C THR A 158 3.32 11.11 -25.33
N GLY A 159 2.15 11.15 -24.69
CA GLY A 159 0.99 11.86 -25.24
C GLY A 159 1.23 13.37 -25.40
N LEU A 160 1.97 13.98 -24.48
CA LEU A 160 2.33 15.40 -24.55
C LEU A 160 3.31 15.69 -25.69
N ILE A 161 4.34 14.86 -25.89
CA ILE A 161 5.34 15.09 -26.94
C ILE A 161 4.74 14.88 -28.33
N ASP A 162 3.91 13.85 -28.52
CA ASP A 162 3.19 13.60 -29.78
C ASP A 162 2.30 14.78 -30.15
N LEU A 163 1.58 15.33 -29.15
CA LEU A 163 0.74 16.50 -29.34
C LEU A 163 1.57 17.76 -29.59
N ALA A 164 2.69 17.93 -28.86
CA ALA A 164 3.57 19.06 -29.02
C ALA A 164 4.24 19.11 -30.39
N GLU A 165 4.63 17.96 -30.94
CA GLU A 165 5.17 17.86 -32.29
C GLU A 165 4.12 18.23 -33.34
N ARG A 166 2.89 17.71 -33.21
CA ARG A 166 1.79 18.04 -34.13
C ARG A 166 1.45 19.53 -34.14
N GLU A 167 1.50 20.17 -32.97
CA GLU A 167 1.09 21.56 -32.75
C GLU A 167 2.29 22.51 -32.57
N ALA A 168 3.47 22.12 -33.07
CA ALA A 168 4.73 22.84 -32.87
C ALA A 168 4.69 24.27 -33.41
N GLU A 169 3.96 24.49 -34.51
CA GLU A 169 3.81 25.78 -35.20
C GLU A 169 2.48 26.49 -34.87
N THR A 170 1.61 25.88 -34.05
CA THR A 170 0.30 26.45 -33.70
C THR A 170 0.49 27.61 -32.74
N ILE A 171 0.36 28.85 -33.23
CA ILE A 171 0.55 30.07 -32.44
C ILE A 171 -0.59 30.22 -31.41
N MET A 172 -0.23 30.49 -30.16
CA MET A 172 -1.16 30.82 -29.07
C MET A 172 -0.64 32.05 -28.30
N PRO A 173 -1.53 32.85 -27.67
CA PRO A 173 -1.07 33.89 -26.75
C PRO A 173 -0.41 33.27 -25.51
N GLY A 174 0.81 33.70 -25.18
CA GLY A 174 1.43 33.42 -23.89
C GLY A 174 0.94 34.39 -22.83
N PHE A 175 0.78 33.92 -21.59
CA PHE A 175 0.23 34.73 -20.50
C PHE A 175 1.21 34.89 -19.34
N THR A 176 1.24 36.10 -18.77
CA THR A 176 1.76 36.36 -17.43
C THR A 176 0.71 37.19 -16.68
N HIS A 177 0.42 36.88 -15.41
CA HIS A 177 -0.70 37.49 -14.67
C HIS A 177 -2.06 37.37 -15.40
N LEU A 178 -2.25 36.32 -16.22
CA LEU A 178 -3.39 36.14 -17.12
C LEU A 178 -3.61 37.31 -18.11
N GLN A 179 -2.57 38.11 -18.35
CA GLN A 179 -2.51 39.12 -19.39
C GLN A 179 -1.73 38.59 -20.58
N VAL A 180 -2.19 38.90 -21.80
CA VAL A 180 -1.46 38.53 -23.02
C VAL A 180 -0.10 39.20 -23.00
N ALA A 181 0.95 38.40 -23.02
CA ALA A 181 2.34 38.85 -22.96
C ALA A 181 2.97 38.79 -24.36
N GLN A 182 3.47 37.62 -24.76
CA GLN A 182 4.10 37.40 -26.06
C GLN A 182 3.45 36.19 -26.75
N PRO A 183 3.43 36.15 -28.08
CA PRO A 183 3.06 34.94 -28.81
C PRO A 183 4.02 33.79 -28.45
N VAL A 184 3.46 32.61 -28.21
CA VAL A 184 4.17 31.33 -28.09
C VAL A 184 3.52 30.32 -29.04
N THR A 185 4.02 29.08 -29.09
CA THR A 185 3.32 27.99 -29.77
C THR A 185 2.72 27.02 -28.77
N PHE A 186 1.64 26.34 -29.16
CA PHE A 186 0.99 25.36 -28.30
C PHE A 186 1.91 24.19 -27.99
N GLY A 187 2.68 23.72 -28.97
CA GLY A 187 3.74 22.75 -28.73
C GLY A 187 4.76 23.21 -27.68
N HIS A 188 5.20 24.47 -27.73
CA HIS A 188 6.12 25.01 -26.71
C HIS A 188 5.49 25.02 -25.30
N HIS A 189 4.21 25.36 -25.19
CA HIS A 189 3.49 25.34 -23.90
C HIS A 189 3.35 23.93 -23.34
N LEU A 190 3.00 22.95 -24.18
CA LEU A 190 2.90 21.54 -23.77
C LEU A 190 4.24 20.97 -23.30
N LEU A 191 5.36 21.39 -23.89
CA LEU A 191 6.70 21.00 -23.41
C LEU A 191 7.01 21.59 -22.02
N ALA A 192 6.40 22.71 -21.62
CA ALA A 192 6.52 23.18 -20.24
C ALA A 192 5.89 22.20 -19.23
N TRP A 193 4.76 21.57 -19.58
CA TRP A 193 4.14 20.50 -18.81
C TRP A 193 5.00 19.22 -18.83
N PHE A 194 5.57 18.86 -19.98
CA PHE A 194 6.49 17.73 -20.09
C PHE A 194 7.67 17.87 -19.09
N GLU A 195 8.28 19.05 -19.02
CA GLU A 195 9.42 19.33 -18.14
C GLU A 195 9.04 19.29 -16.65
N MET A 196 7.81 19.66 -16.29
CA MET A 196 7.30 19.50 -14.93
C MET A 196 7.21 18.02 -14.55
N LEU A 197 6.65 17.19 -15.43
CA LEU A 197 6.55 15.74 -15.25
C LEU A 197 7.92 15.05 -15.22
N GLU A 198 8.89 15.51 -16.00
CA GLU A 198 10.24 14.94 -16.02
C GLU A 198 10.90 15.07 -14.64
N ARG A 199 10.73 16.23 -13.98
CA ARG A 199 11.21 16.42 -12.61
C ARG A 199 10.48 15.54 -11.61
N ASP A 200 9.18 15.30 -11.81
CA ASP A 200 8.41 14.41 -10.93
C ASP A 200 8.86 12.97 -11.07
N LYS A 201 9.06 12.50 -12.31
CA LYS A 201 9.64 11.18 -12.60
C LYS A 201 10.99 10.99 -11.92
N ALA A 202 11.88 11.97 -12.05
CA ALA A 202 13.20 11.93 -11.39
C ALA A 202 13.09 11.81 -9.86
N ARG A 203 12.16 12.54 -9.22
CA ARG A 203 11.90 12.42 -7.77
C ARG A 203 11.44 11.02 -7.37
N PHE A 204 10.52 10.44 -8.14
CA PHE A 204 10.06 9.06 -7.88
C PHE A 204 11.19 8.04 -8.07
N GLN A 205 12.01 8.19 -9.12
CA GLN A 205 13.19 7.34 -9.34
C GLN A 205 14.20 7.42 -8.19
N ASP A 206 14.44 8.62 -7.66
CA ASP A 206 15.34 8.78 -6.51
C ASP A 206 14.74 8.23 -5.22
N CYS A 207 13.46 8.48 -4.95
CA CYS A 207 12.74 7.90 -3.81
C CYS A 207 12.80 6.37 -3.87
N ARG A 208 12.61 5.79 -5.06
CA ARG A 208 12.68 4.34 -5.28
C ARG A 208 13.98 3.72 -4.78
N LYS A 209 15.13 4.39 -4.97
CA LYS A 209 16.44 3.91 -4.52
C LYS A 209 16.49 3.78 -3.00
N ARG A 210 15.94 4.76 -2.27
CA ARG A 210 15.88 4.75 -0.79
C ARG A 210 14.82 3.81 -0.23
N VAL A 211 13.73 3.59 -0.97
CA VAL A 211 12.73 2.56 -0.64
C VAL A 211 13.37 1.15 -0.67
N ASN A 212 14.34 0.93 -1.57
CA ASN A 212 14.90 -0.39 -1.88
C ASN A 212 15.98 -0.90 -0.91
N ILE A 213 15.84 -0.60 0.39
CA ILE A 213 16.66 -1.14 1.47
C ILE A 213 15.80 -2.05 2.36
N SER A 214 16.26 -3.29 2.59
CA SER A 214 15.50 -4.32 3.30
C SER A 214 15.57 -4.17 4.82
N PRO A 215 14.43 -4.00 5.53
CA PRO A 215 14.42 -3.99 6.99
C PRO A 215 14.33 -5.41 7.57
N LEU A 216 14.01 -6.43 6.77
CA LEU A 216 13.80 -7.80 7.21
C LEU A 216 15.03 -8.35 7.96
N GLY A 217 14.79 -8.96 9.12
CA GLY A 217 15.82 -9.45 10.03
C GLY A 217 16.23 -8.47 11.13
N ALA A 218 15.65 -7.26 11.16
CA ALA A 218 15.75 -6.36 12.32
C ALA A 218 14.93 -6.84 13.53
N ALA A 219 14.04 -7.82 13.32
CA ALA A 219 13.10 -8.35 14.30
C ALA A 219 12.34 -7.21 15.00
N ALA A 220 12.20 -7.25 16.32
CA ALA A 220 11.39 -6.26 17.03
C ALA A 220 12.05 -4.87 17.05
N LEU A 221 13.37 -4.80 17.24
CA LEU A 221 14.16 -3.56 17.29
C LEU A 221 15.67 -3.78 17.40
N ALA A 222 16.13 -4.92 17.93
CA ALA A 222 17.53 -5.18 18.30
C ALA A 222 18.19 -6.28 17.45
N GLY A 223 17.57 -6.64 16.32
CA GLY A 223 17.92 -7.84 15.57
C GLY A 223 17.46 -9.11 16.28
N THR A 224 18.02 -10.23 15.87
CA THR A 224 17.65 -11.57 16.34
C THR A 224 18.88 -12.35 16.81
N SER A 225 18.70 -13.23 17.79
CA SER A 225 19.75 -14.16 18.25
C SER A 225 19.91 -15.37 17.32
N TYR A 226 19.01 -15.56 16.37
CA TYR A 226 19.14 -16.59 15.34
C TYR A 226 20.19 -16.19 14.30
N PRO A 227 20.98 -17.14 13.78
CA PRO A 227 22.04 -16.87 12.81
C PRO A 227 21.46 -16.64 11.40
N ILE A 228 20.63 -15.61 11.24
CA ILE A 228 19.94 -15.30 9.98
C ILE A 228 20.89 -14.70 8.94
N ASP A 229 20.57 -14.88 7.65
CA ASP A 229 21.29 -14.28 6.53
C ASP A 229 20.44 -13.18 5.89
N ARG A 230 20.65 -11.94 6.35
CA ARG A 230 19.88 -10.77 5.89
C ARG A 230 20.15 -10.41 4.43
N HIS A 231 21.38 -10.64 3.95
CA HIS A 231 21.71 -10.37 2.55
C HIS A 231 20.96 -11.33 1.62
N TYR A 232 20.86 -12.60 2.00
CA TYR A 232 20.10 -13.57 1.22
C TYR A 232 18.61 -13.25 1.15
N SER A 233 17.98 -12.88 2.28
CA SER A 233 16.58 -12.44 2.25
C SER A 233 16.38 -11.17 1.42
N ALA A 234 17.31 -10.21 1.49
CA ALA A 234 17.27 -8.99 0.68
C ALA A 234 17.38 -9.31 -0.83
N GLU A 235 18.32 -10.19 -1.21
CA GLU A 235 18.51 -10.65 -2.59
C GLU A 235 17.25 -11.33 -3.15
N LEU A 236 16.66 -12.26 -2.39
CA LEU A 236 15.43 -12.98 -2.79
C LEU A 236 14.26 -12.03 -3.06
N LEU A 237 14.21 -10.90 -2.35
CA LEU A 237 13.17 -9.87 -2.47
C LEU A 237 13.55 -8.72 -3.41
N GLY A 238 14.72 -8.78 -4.04
CA GLY A 238 15.21 -7.75 -4.98
C GLY A 238 15.56 -6.41 -4.32
N PHE A 239 15.85 -6.38 -3.02
CA PHE A 239 16.41 -5.21 -2.34
C PHE A 239 17.90 -5.07 -2.65
N ASP A 240 18.43 -3.85 -2.64
CA ASP A 240 19.84 -3.60 -2.95
C ASP A 240 20.76 -3.98 -1.78
N ALA A 241 20.29 -3.81 -0.55
CA ALA A 241 21.02 -4.14 0.67
C ALA A 241 20.06 -4.28 1.88
N PRO A 242 20.47 -4.98 2.95
CA PRO A 242 19.81 -4.86 4.24
C PRO A 242 20.08 -3.49 4.90
N ALA A 243 19.14 -3.01 5.72
CA ALA A 243 19.33 -1.81 6.54
C ALA A 243 20.47 -2.02 7.56
N GLU A 244 21.29 -1.00 7.79
CA GLU A 244 22.49 -1.13 8.63
C GLU A 244 22.21 -1.10 10.14
N ASN A 245 21.05 -0.58 10.56
CA ASN A 245 20.68 -0.46 11.98
C ASN A 245 19.26 -0.97 12.22
N SER A 246 19.08 -1.84 13.23
CA SER A 246 17.78 -2.47 13.50
C SER A 246 16.75 -1.55 14.15
N LEU A 247 17.18 -0.57 14.97
CA LEU A 247 16.28 0.41 15.58
C LEU A 247 15.70 1.33 14.51
N ASP A 248 16.58 1.78 13.61
CA ASP A 248 16.22 2.56 12.43
C ASP A 248 15.28 1.76 11.51
N ALA A 249 15.67 0.55 11.12
CA ALA A 249 14.93 -0.28 10.16
C ALA A 249 13.44 -0.48 10.49
N VAL A 250 13.10 -0.61 11.78
CA VAL A 250 11.70 -0.82 12.21
C VAL A 250 10.93 0.49 12.43
N ALA A 251 11.64 1.58 12.76
CA ALA A 251 11.04 2.88 13.06
C ALA A 251 10.96 3.81 11.84
N ASP A 252 11.82 3.63 10.85
CA ASP A 252 11.94 4.49 9.68
C ASP A 252 10.65 4.55 8.85
N ARG A 253 10.21 5.76 8.54
CA ARG A 253 9.09 6.07 7.63
C ARG A 253 9.42 7.20 6.65
N ASP A 254 10.69 7.59 6.54
CA ASP A 254 11.16 8.65 5.65
C ASP A 254 10.79 8.35 4.21
N PHE A 255 10.93 7.08 3.79
CA PHE A 255 10.57 6.62 2.46
C PHE A 255 9.08 6.85 2.11
N ALA A 256 8.18 6.73 3.09
CA ALA A 256 6.75 6.97 2.89
C ALA A 256 6.43 8.48 2.86
N ILE A 257 7.09 9.27 3.71
CA ILE A 257 6.97 10.73 3.71
C ILE A 257 7.47 11.31 2.39
N GLU A 258 8.62 10.84 1.92
CA GLU A 258 9.21 11.24 0.65
C GLU A 258 8.31 10.89 -0.55
N PHE A 259 7.74 9.68 -0.57
CA PHE A 259 6.76 9.29 -1.58
C PHE A 259 5.56 10.25 -1.60
N CYS A 260 5.00 10.57 -0.43
CA CYS A 260 3.89 11.51 -0.31
C CYS A 260 4.28 12.93 -0.76
N ALA A 261 5.49 13.39 -0.45
CA ALA A 261 5.99 14.68 -0.87
C ALA A 261 6.17 14.76 -2.41
N ALA A 262 6.71 13.71 -3.03
CA ALA A 262 6.80 13.60 -4.49
C ALA A 262 5.39 13.60 -5.12
N GLY A 263 4.44 12.86 -4.54
CA GLY A 263 3.04 12.86 -4.97
C GLY A 263 2.37 14.22 -4.87
N ALA A 264 2.61 14.98 -3.79
CA ALA A 264 2.07 16.33 -3.63
C ALA A 264 2.59 17.31 -4.69
N LEU A 265 3.86 17.19 -5.07
CA LEU A 265 4.45 18.00 -6.15
C LEU A 265 3.85 17.64 -7.52
N LEU A 266 3.73 16.34 -7.81
CA LEU A 266 3.07 15.86 -9.03
C LEU A 266 1.64 16.42 -9.13
N MET A 267 0.85 16.32 -8.04
CA MET A 267 -0.51 16.85 -8.02
C MET A 267 -0.56 18.39 -8.15
N THR A 268 0.47 19.09 -7.69
CA THR A 268 0.59 20.55 -7.88
C THR A 268 0.84 20.91 -9.35
N HIS A 269 1.62 20.12 -10.09
CA HIS A 269 1.78 20.34 -11.53
C HIS A 269 0.49 19.99 -12.28
N LEU A 270 -0.13 18.85 -11.98
CA LEU A 270 -1.39 18.44 -12.61
C LEU A 270 -2.55 19.41 -12.35
N SER A 271 -2.58 20.07 -11.18
CA SER A 271 -3.58 21.10 -10.90
C SER A 271 -3.38 22.34 -11.77
N ARG A 272 -2.13 22.72 -12.09
CA ARG A 272 -1.85 23.80 -13.05
C ARG A 272 -2.31 23.44 -14.46
N TYR A 273 -2.13 22.19 -14.89
CA TYR A 273 -2.60 21.75 -16.20
C TYR A 273 -4.12 21.83 -16.25
N SER A 274 -4.76 21.34 -15.19
CA SER A 274 -6.21 21.35 -15.06
C SER A 274 -6.77 22.77 -15.09
N GLU A 275 -6.15 23.71 -14.38
CA GLU A 275 -6.55 25.12 -14.39
C GLU A 275 -6.45 25.73 -15.79
N GLU A 276 -5.36 25.45 -16.51
CA GLU A 276 -5.17 25.92 -17.89
C GLU A 276 -6.19 25.30 -18.84
N LEU A 277 -6.44 23.98 -18.78
CA LEU A 277 -7.46 23.31 -19.59
C LEU A 277 -8.87 23.85 -19.31
N VAL A 278 -9.22 24.09 -18.04
CA VAL A 278 -10.51 24.68 -17.64
C VAL A 278 -10.66 26.10 -18.18
N LEU A 279 -9.61 26.92 -18.12
CA LEU A 279 -9.63 28.27 -18.69
C LEU A 279 -9.76 28.22 -20.21
N TRP A 280 -8.97 27.39 -20.89
CA TRP A 280 -8.91 27.32 -22.35
C TRP A 280 -10.18 26.77 -22.99
N THR A 281 -10.94 25.93 -22.29
CA THR A 281 -12.24 25.41 -22.74
C THR A 281 -13.39 26.40 -22.52
N SER A 282 -13.19 27.48 -21.75
CA SER A 282 -14.23 28.47 -21.52
C SER A 282 -14.60 29.24 -22.79
N ALA A 283 -15.84 29.76 -22.83
CA ALA A 283 -16.35 30.52 -23.97
C ALA A 283 -15.56 31.81 -24.27
N GLN A 284 -14.80 32.33 -23.31
CA GLN A 284 -13.97 33.52 -23.46
C GLN A 284 -12.61 33.23 -24.11
N PHE A 285 -12.08 32.03 -23.91
CA PHE A 285 -10.77 31.62 -24.46
C PHE A 285 -10.95 30.78 -25.72
N GLN A 286 -11.71 29.68 -25.64
CA GLN A 286 -11.99 28.76 -26.76
C GLN A 286 -10.72 28.31 -27.50
N PHE A 287 -9.64 28.04 -26.79
CA PHE A 287 -8.38 27.59 -27.41
C PHE A 287 -8.38 26.11 -27.70
N ILE A 288 -9.12 25.31 -26.91
CA ILE A 288 -9.19 23.86 -27.06
C ILE A 288 -10.62 23.37 -26.94
N GLU A 289 -10.86 22.19 -27.50
CA GLU A 289 -12.06 21.39 -27.29
C GLU A 289 -11.66 20.04 -26.69
N LEU A 290 -12.33 19.63 -25.62
CA LEU A 290 -12.08 18.35 -24.97
C LEU A 290 -13.05 17.29 -25.53
N PRO A 291 -12.60 16.04 -25.71
CA PRO A 291 -13.50 14.97 -26.16
C PRO A 291 -14.64 14.72 -25.17
N ASP A 292 -15.88 14.57 -25.68
CA ASP A 292 -17.11 14.36 -24.89
C ASP A 292 -16.97 13.30 -23.79
N ARG A 293 -16.21 12.23 -24.03
CA ARG A 293 -15.97 11.14 -23.06
C ARG A 293 -15.29 11.58 -21.75
N PHE A 294 -14.72 12.78 -21.71
CA PHE A 294 -14.08 13.37 -20.54
C PHE A 294 -14.84 14.59 -19.99
N CYS A 295 -16.00 14.91 -20.56
CA CYS A 295 -16.81 16.07 -20.21
C CYS A 295 -18.20 15.64 -19.77
N THR A 296 -18.90 16.55 -19.09
CA THR A 296 -20.33 16.40 -18.75
C THR A 296 -21.05 17.66 -19.15
N GLY A 297 -22.26 17.54 -19.70
CA GLY A 297 -23.04 18.70 -20.15
C GLY A 297 -24.15 19.12 -19.18
N SER A 298 -24.87 20.18 -19.57
CA SER A 298 -26.08 20.62 -18.87
C SER A 298 -27.34 20.23 -19.62
N SER A 299 -28.28 19.55 -18.94
CA SER A 299 -29.59 19.21 -19.51
C SER A 299 -30.46 20.43 -19.87
N ILE A 300 -30.19 21.60 -19.27
CA ILE A 300 -30.92 22.86 -19.51
C ILE A 300 -30.20 23.75 -20.52
N MET A 301 -28.87 23.63 -20.62
CA MET A 301 -28.03 24.45 -21.48
C MET A 301 -27.23 23.54 -22.41
N PRO A 302 -27.80 23.10 -23.56
CA PRO A 302 -27.17 22.14 -24.46
C PRO A 302 -25.81 22.57 -25.05
N GLN A 303 -25.51 23.87 -24.99
CA GLN A 303 -24.24 24.45 -25.40
C GLN A 303 -23.12 24.35 -24.35
N LYS A 304 -23.40 23.78 -23.17
CA LYS A 304 -22.45 23.57 -22.07
C LYS A 304 -22.17 22.10 -21.83
#